data_AF-A0A7W1UNU0-F1
#
_entry.id   AF-A0A7W1UNU0-F1
#
_cell.length_a   1.000
_cell.length_b   1.000
_cell.length_c   1.000
_cell.angle_alpha   90.00
_cell.angle_beta   90.00
_cell.angle_gamma   90.00
#
_symmetry.space_group_name_H-M   'P 1'
#
loop_
_entity.id
_entity.type
_entity.pdbx_description
1 polymer ?
#
loop_
_entity_poly.entity_id
_entity_poly.type
_entity_poly.pdbx_seq_one_letter_code
_entity_poly.pdbx_strand_id
1 'polypeptide(L)'
;MNRPKFYIYLPIIFALVLILGILIGGTFSLKNANGSIGEGTGQFSKIDEILRYVQDQYVDTIKDNDLVDKTITSMLQNLDPHSAYISADELASMNEPLQGNFEGIGVEFNIV
;
A
#
# COMPACT_ATOMS: atom_id res chain seq x y z
N MET A 1 -12.59 39.78 51.87
CA MET A 1 -12.03 39.75 50.50
C MET A 1 -11.85 38.29 50.10
N ASN A 2 -12.90 37.62 49.60
CA ASN A 2 -12.85 36.21 49.23
C ASN A 2 -12.30 36.07 47.81
N ARG A 3 -11.02 35.71 47.66
CA ARG A 3 -10.46 35.37 46.34
C ARG A 3 -11.05 34.02 45.91
N PRO A 4 -11.72 33.91 44.75
CA PRO A 4 -12.34 32.67 44.34
C PRO A 4 -11.25 31.61 44.12
N LYS A 5 -11.43 30.43 44.71
CA LYS A 5 -10.51 29.28 44.61
C LYS A 5 -10.38 28.72 43.18
N PHE A 6 -11.03 29.34 42.20
CA PHE A 6 -11.07 28.98 40.79
C PHE A 6 -9.68 29.00 40.11
N TYR A 7 -8.79 29.90 40.53
CA TYR A 7 -7.43 29.99 39.97
C TYR A 7 -6.55 28.77 40.29
N ILE A 8 -6.89 27.99 41.33
CA ILE A 8 -6.17 26.75 41.69
C ILE A 8 -6.50 25.61 40.72
N TYR A 9 -7.71 25.57 40.15
CA TYR A 9 -8.14 24.50 39.24
C TYR A 9 -7.86 24.82 37.77
N LEU A 10 -7.58 26.08 37.44
CA LEU A 10 -7.26 26.54 36.09
C LEU A 10 -6.11 25.77 35.40
N PRO A 11 -4.95 25.50 36.03
CA PRO A 11 -3.87 24.74 35.37
C PRO A 11 -4.25 23.28 35.08
N ILE A 12 -5.08 22.67 35.94
CA ILE A 12 -5.52 21.27 35.78
C ILE A 12 -6.45 21.14 34.58
N ILE A 13 -7.39 22.08 34.41
CA ILE A 13 -8.30 22.10 33.27
C ILE A 13 -7.53 22.30 31.96
N PHE A 14 -6.53 23.19 31.95
CA PHE A 14 -5.69 23.44 30.77
C PHE A 14 -4.89 22.20 30.35
N ALA A 15 -4.31 21.48 31.32
CA ALA A 15 -3.60 20.23 31.06
C ALA A 15 -4.54 19.15 30.48
N LEU A 16 -5.75 19.04 31.00
CA LEU A 16 -6.74 18.06 30.55
C LEU A 16 -7.19 18.35 29.10
N VAL A 17 -7.43 19.63 28.78
CA VAL A 17 -7.76 20.07 27.41
C VAL A 17 -6.59 19.81 26.46
N LEU A 18 -5.35 20.04 26.89
CA LEU A 18 -4.16 19.79 26.07
C LEU A 18 -3.98 18.30 25.78
N ILE A 19 -4.17 17.43 26.77
CA ILE A 19 -4.11 15.97 26.60
C ILE A 19 -5.20 15.49 25.64
N LEU A 20 -6.44 15.96 25.82
CA LEU A 20 -7.55 15.63 24.90
C LEU A 20 -7.29 16.14 23.48
N GLY A 21 -6.75 17.35 23.34
CA GLY A 21 -6.39 17.94 22.06
C GLY A 21 -5.31 17.13 21.32
N ILE A 22 -4.29 16.66 22.05
CA ILE A 22 -3.23 15.81 21.49
C ILE A 22 -3.78 14.43 21.11
N LEU A 23 -4.65 13.83 21.92
CA LEU A 23 -5.26 12.52 21.60
C LEU A 23 -6.14 12.60 20.37
N ILE A 24 -7.02 13.60 20.29
CA ILE A 24 -7.91 13.80 19.13
C ILE A 24 -7.08 14.17 17.90
N GLY A 25 -6.14 15.11 18.02
CA GLY A 25 -5.25 15.52 16.93
C GLY A 25 -4.35 14.39 16.42
N GLY A 26 -3.84 13.55 17.33
CA GLY A 26 -3.01 12.39 16.99
C GLY A 26 -3.79 11.35 16.19
N THR A 27 -5.01 10.99 16.60
CA THR A 27 -5.83 10.02 15.85
C THR A 27 -6.19 10.51 14.43
N PHE A 28 -6.49 11.80 14.27
CA PHE A 28 -6.81 12.39 12.96
C PHE A 28 -5.57 12.52 12.06
N SER A 29 -4.43 12.92 12.65
CA SER A 29 -3.18 13.07 11.91
C SER A 29 -2.55 11.72 11.55
N LEU A 30 -2.67 10.68 12.38
CA LEU A 30 -2.17 9.33 12.09
C LEU A 30 -2.97 8.65 10.97
N LYS A 31 -4.28 8.90 10.88
CA LYS A 31 -5.11 8.39 9.77
C LYS A 31 -4.74 9.05 8.43
N ASN A 32 -4.27 10.30 8.45
CA ASN A 32 -3.74 11.01 7.27
C ASN A 32 -2.24 10.75 7.00
N ALA A 33 -1.47 10.35 8.02
CA ALA A 33 -0.03 10.07 7.90
C ALA A 33 0.29 8.66 7.38
N ASN A 34 -0.71 7.80 7.16
CA ASN A 34 -0.59 6.60 6.32
C ASN A 34 -0.49 6.93 4.81
N GLY A 35 -0.44 8.23 4.46
CA GLY A 35 0.05 8.77 3.20
C GLY A 35 1.30 9.62 3.47
N SER A 36 2.47 8.99 3.42
CA SER A 36 3.72 9.59 2.96
C SER A 36 4.16 10.91 3.62
N ILE A 37 4.66 10.85 4.86
CA ILE A 37 5.66 11.86 5.31
C ILE A 37 6.99 11.47 4.65
N GLY A 38 7.17 11.94 3.42
CA GLY A 38 8.36 11.71 2.61
C GLY A 38 8.30 12.58 1.37
N GLU A 39 8.89 13.78 1.48
CA GLU A 39 9.19 14.64 0.34
C GLU A 39 10.01 13.83 -0.69
N GLY A 40 9.43 13.50 -1.85
CA GLY A 40 10.20 12.89 -2.94
C GLY A 40 9.47 12.14 -4.08
N THR A 41 8.15 11.91 -4.05
CA THR A 41 7.54 10.91 -4.96
C THR A 41 6.24 11.34 -5.67
N GLY A 42 6.20 12.53 -6.28
CA GLY A 42 5.01 13.01 -6.99
C GLY A 42 4.50 12.13 -8.17
N GLN A 43 5.25 11.11 -8.58
CA GLN A 43 4.83 10.16 -9.62
C GLN A 43 4.38 8.80 -9.07
N PHE A 44 5.07 8.25 -8.06
CA PHE A 44 4.59 7.05 -7.36
C PHE A 44 3.27 7.34 -6.65
N SER A 45 3.07 8.57 -6.17
CA SER A 45 1.81 8.96 -5.52
C SER A 45 0.59 8.85 -6.45
N LYS A 46 0.75 9.00 -7.77
CA LYS A 46 -0.38 8.91 -8.71
C LYS A 46 -0.87 7.48 -8.89
N ILE A 47 0.06 6.52 -8.94
CA ILE A 47 -0.30 5.09 -9.04
C ILE A 47 -0.95 4.64 -7.73
N ASP A 48 -0.39 5.05 -6.59
CA ASP A 48 -0.98 4.77 -5.28
C ASP A 48 -2.36 5.40 -5.11
N GLU A 49 -2.56 6.63 -5.60
CA GLU A 49 -3.85 7.32 -5.54
C GLU A 49 -4.91 6.63 -6.41
N ILE A 50 -4.56 6.22 -7.63
CA ILE A 50 -5.48 5.47 -8.50
C ILE A 50 -5.82 4.12 -7.89
N LEU A 51 -4.83 3.40 -7.35
CA LEU A 51 -5.05 2.10 -6.72
C LEU A 51 -6.01 2.23 -5.53
N ARG A 52 -5.80 3.22 -4.66
CA ARG A 52 -6.70 3.53 -3.53
C ARG A 52 -8.09 3.93 -4.00
N TYR A 53 -8.20 4.76 -5.03
CA TYR A 53 -9.48 5.18 -5.58
C TYR A 53 -10.27 4.00 -6.13
N VAL A 54 -9.63 3.12 -6.90
CA VAL A 54 -10.25 1.90 -7.41
C VAL A 54 -10.66 0.99 -6.27
N GLN A 55 -9.82 0.81 -5.25
CA GLN A 55 -10.17 -0.03 -4.09
C GLN A 55 -11.37 0.51 -3.30
N ASP A 56 -11.43 1.82 -3.06
CA ASP A 56 -12.46 2.44 -2.21
C ASP A 56 -13.79 2.72 -2.95
N GLN A 57 -13.76 2.93 -4.26
CA GLN A 57 -14.90 3.42 -5.03
C GLN A 57 -15.44 2.42 -6.06
N TYR A 58 -14.76 1.30 -6.29
CA TYR A 58 -15.25 0.29 -7.22
C TYR A 58 -16.37 -0.55 -6.61
N VAL A 59 -17.37 -0.86 -7.44
CA VAL A 59 -18.61 -1.54 -7.04
C VAL A 59 -18.40 -3.01 -6.68
N ASP A 60 -17.42 -3.67 -7.32
CA ASP A 60 -17.14 -5.09 -7.12
C ASP A 60 -15.91 -5.32 -6.23
N THR A 61 -15.91 -6.44 -5.50
CA THR A 61 -14.75 -6.88 -4.73
C THR A 61 -13.65 -7.34 -5.68
N ILE A 62 -12.67 -6.47 -5.94
CA ILE A 62 -11.48 -6.81 -6.70
C ILE A 62 -10.47 -7.48 -5.75
N LYS A 63 -9.77 -8.51 -6.20
CA LYS A 63 -8.61 -9.03 -5.48
C LYS A 63 -7.42 -8.11 -5.76
N ASP A 64 -6.90 -7.47 -4.71
CA ASP A 64 -5.79 -6.52 -4.82
C ASP A 64 -4.58 -7.13 -5.56
N ASN A 65 -4.24 -8.39 -5.26
CA ASN A 65 -3.12 -9.10 -5.88
C ASN A 65 -3.30 -9.24 -7.41
N ASP A 66 -4.48 -9.64 -7.87
CA ASP A 66 -4.76 -9.82 -9.30
C ASP A 66 -4.64 -8.48 -10.06
N LEU A 67 -5.03 -7.36 -9.42
CA LEU A 67 -4.95 -6.03 -10.01
C LEU A 67 -3.50 -5.56 -10.13
N VAL A 68 -2.70 -5.80 -9.10
CA VAL A 68 -1.26 -5.47 -9.09
C VAL A 68 -0.53 -6.28 -10.16
N ASP A 69 -0.75 -7.59 -10.22
CA ASP A 69 -0.10 -8.47 -11.20
C ASP A 69 -0.41 -8.05 -12.63
N LYS A 70 -1.68 -7.75 -12.93
CA LYS A 70 -2.10 -7.26 -14.26
C LYS A 70 -1.47 -5.91 -14.61
N THR A 71 -1.33 -5.04 -13.61
CA THR A 71 -0.73 -3.72 -13.78
C THR A 71 0.76 -3.84 -14.10
N ILE A 72 1.50 -4.69 -13.36
CA ILE A 72 2.93 -4.93 -13.60
C ILE A 72 3.14 -5.52 -15.00
N THR A 73 2.38 -6.55 -15.37
CA THR A 73 2.46 -7.17 -16.70
C THR A 73 2.21 -6.14 -17.80
N SER A 74 1.20 -5.28 -17.63
CA SER A 74 0.90 -4.21 -18.60
C SER A 74 2.02 -3.16 -18.67
N MET A 75 2.63 -2.79 -17.54
CA MET A 75 3.76 -1.85 -17.52
C MET A 75 4.99 -2.42 -18.24
N LEU A 76 5.33 -3.70 -18.00
CA LEU A 76 6.47 -4.36 -18.65
C LEU A 76 6.25 -4.54 -20.15
N GLN A 77 5.05 -4.94 -20.58
CA GLN A 77 4.71 -5.07 -22.00
C GLN A 77 4.87 -3.75 -22.77
N ASN A 78 4.58 -2.62 -22.12
CA ASN A 78 4.78 -1.30 -22.73
C ASN A 78 6.24 -0.83 -22.71
N LEU A 79 7.08 -1.41 -21.86
CA LEU A 79 8.49 -1.06 -21.73
C LEU A 79 9.35 -1.80 -22.76
N ASP A 80 9.18 -3.11 -22.87
CA ASP A 80 9.91 -3.97 -23.80
C ASP A 80 9.11 -5.27 -24.05
N PRO A 81 8.90 -5.70 -25.32
CA PRO A 81 8.28 -6.99 -25.64
C PRO A 81 8.96 -8.21 -25.00
N HIS A 82 10.24 -8.14 -24.65
CA HIS A 82 10.96 -9.24 -24.01
C HIS A 82 10.86 -9.26 -22.47
N SER A 83 10.27 -8.22 -21.87
CA SER A 83 10.11 -8.16 -20.42
C SER A 83 8.85 -8.90 -19.99
N ALA A 84 9.02 -9.97 -19.20
CA ALA A 84 7.92 -10.75 -18.63
C ALA A 84 7.90 -10.68 -17.10
N TYR A 85 6.69 -10.65 -16.53
CA TYR A 85 6.45 -10.82 -15.10
C TYR A 85 5.92 -12.23 -14.86
N ILE A 86 6.46 -12.93 -13.86
CA ILE A 86 6.01 -14.25 -13.44
C ILE A 86 5.50 -14.12 -12.01
N SER A 87 4.22 -14.44 -11.79
CA SER A 87 3.64 -14.38 -10.44
C SER A 87 4.13 -15.54 -9.57
N ALA A 88 3.96 -15.43 -8.25
CA ALA A 88 4.38 -16.49 -7.33
C ALA A 88 3.67 -17.84 -7.61
N ASP A 89 2.38 -17.79 -7.96
CA ASP A 89 1.58 -18.97 -8.28
C ASP A 89 2.03 -19.60 -9.61
N GLU A 90 2.33 -18.77 -10.61
CA GLU A 90 2.83 -19.22 -11.90
C GLU A 90 4.21 -19.87 -11.75
N LEU A 91 5.11 -19.25 -10.99
CA LEU A 91 6.42 -19.81 -10.65
C LEU A 91 6.31 -21.17 -9.96
N ALA A 92 5.38 -21.31 -9.02
CA ALA A 92 5.13 -22.59 -8.35
C ALA A 92 4.66 -23.67 -9.35
N SER A 93 3.73 -23.32 -10.24
CA SER A 93 3.23 -24.23 -11.28
C SER A 93 4.30 -24.63 -12.31
N MET A 94 5.22 -23.73 -12.65
CA MET A 94 6.33 -24.02 -13.55
C MET A 94 7.39 -24.90 -12.89
N ASN A 95 7.58 -24.78 -11.58
CA ASN A 95 8.54 -25.57 -10.82
C ASN A 95 8.04 -26.97 -10.45
N GLU A 96 6.73 -27.18 -10.32
CA GLU A 96 6.12 -28.48 -10.01
C GLU A 96 6.56 -29.61 -10.97
N PRO A 97 6.51 -29.45 -12.32
CA PRO A 97 7.01 -30.47 -13.24
C PRO A 97 8.53 -30.63 -13.20
N LEU A 98 9.30 -29.58 -12.88
CA LEU A 98 10.77 -29.63 -12.79
C LEU A 98 11.28 -30.44 -11.59
N GLN A 99 10.48 -30.54 -10.54
CA GLN A 99 10.79 -31.41 -9.39
C GLN A 99 10.48 -32.89 -9.66
N GLY A 100 9.71 -33.19 -10.71
CA GLY A 100 9.54 -34.54 -11.22
C GLY A 100 10.77 -35.03 -11.99
N ASN A 101 10.93 -36.35 -12.13
CA ASN A 101 11.96 -36.92 -13.01
C ASN A 101 11.62 -36.60 -14.47
N PHE A 102 12.15 -35.51 -15.00
CA PHE A 102 11.95 -35.06 -16.37
C PHE A 102 12.94 -35.77 -17.30
N GLU A 103 12.44 -36.56 -18.25
CA GLU A 103 13.21 -37.07 -19.38
C GLU A 103 12.96 -36.12 -20.58
N GLY A 104 13.86 -35.15 -20.77
CA GLY A 104 13.71 -34.12 -21.81
C GLY A 104 14.24 -34.56 -23.18
N ILE A 105 13.69 -33.99 -24.25
CA ILE A 105 14.17 -34.14 -25.64
C ILE A 105 15.24 -33.10 -26.04
N GLY A 106 15.59 -32.15 -25.16
CA GLY A 106 16.64 -31.15 -25.39
C GLY A 106 16.25 -29.99 -26.32
N VAL A 107 15.05 -29.43 -26.17
CA VAL A 107 14.59 -28.28 -26.95
C VAL A 107 14.57 -27.03 -26.08
N GLU A 108 15.25 -25.97 -26.54
CA GLU A 108 15.27 -24.65 -25.90
C GLU A 108 14.40 -23.68 -26.72
N PHE A 109 13.48 -22.98 -26.06
CA PHE A 109 12.67 -21.93 -26.67
C PHE A 109 13.22 -20.57 -26.25
N ASN A 110 13.71 -19.81 -27.23
CA ASN A 110 13.99 -18.39 -27.03
C ASN A 110 12.76 -17.60 -27.44
N ILE A 111 12.18 -16.86 -26.49
CA ILE A 111 11.12 -15.90 -26.77
C ILE A 111 11.80 -14.58 -27.09
N VAL A 112 11.72 -14.18 -28.36
CA VAL A 112 12.05 -12.84 -28.85
C VAL A 112 10.70 -12.15 -29.07
#